data_AF-A0AAV6G8I8-F1
#
_entry.id   AF-A0AAV6G8I8-F1
#
_cell.length_a   1.000
_cell.length_b   1.000
_cell.length_c   1.000
_cell.angle_alpha   90.00
_cell.angle_beta   90.00
_cell.angle_gamma   90.00
#
_symmetry.space_group_name_H-M   'P 1'
#
loop_
_entity.id
_entity.type
_entity.pdbx_description
1 polymer ?
#
loop_
_entity_poly.entity_id
_entity_poly.type
_entity_poly.pdbx_seq_one_letter_code
_entity_poly.pdbx_strand_id
1 'polypeptide(L)'
;MERFCYMLGAQNATQKSREIIQLETRLANITLSDFDDQRKDISSMYNRITLDQLQSMAPGLHWKKLLERIFQESFSEDEEIVVLATDYLQKVSDIIKTTSKRVLHNYMLWRVVAALSEHLSTAFRSSIHEFSREIDGTERQMELGRLCLSQANKHFGMALGALFVQEHFPTHSKAKVQELVEDIKHALDIRLQELDWMDEPTREAARAKLQNMM
;
A
#
# COMPACT_ATOMS: atom_id res chain seq x y z
N MET A 1 20.28 7.41 -2.99
CA MET A 1 20.75 6.49 -1.91
C MET A 1 22.15 6.86 -1.41
N GLU A 2 23.18 6.89 -2.26
CA GLU A 2 24.57 7.18 -1.81
C GLU A 2 24.70 8.50 -1.04
N ARG A 3 24.12 9.60 -1.54
CA ARG A 3 24.11 10.89 -0.85
C ARG A 3 23.51 10.79 0.56
N PHE A 4 22.43 10.02 0.74
CA PHE A 4 21.84 9.79 2.06
C PHE A 4 22.79 9.04 2.99
N CYS A 5 23.46 8.00 2.48
CA CYS A 5 24.46 7.27 3.27
C CYS A 5 25.62 8.19 3.72
N TYR A 6 26.10 9.09 2.86
CA TYR A 6 27.12 10.08 3.25
C TYR A 6 26.60 11.07 4.29
N MET A 7 25.40 11.63 4.12
CA MET A 7 24.80 12.57 5.09
C MET A 7 24.56 11.93 6.46
N LEU A 8 24.33 10.61 6.51
CA LEU A 8 24.18 9.84 7.75
C LEU A 8 25.51 9.30 8.31
N GLY A 9 26.66 9.68 7.72
CA GLY A 9 27.99 9.31 8.22
C GLY A 9 28.40 7.86 7.95
N ALA A 10 27.80 7.18 6.97
CA ALA A 10 28.13 5.79 6.67
C ALA A 10 29.49 5.67 5.94
N GLN A 11 30.36 4.81 6.44
CA GLN A 11 31.58 4.39 5.73
C GLN A 11 31.23 3.44 4.57
N ASN A 12 32.02 3.47 3.50
CA ASN A 12 31.81 2.66 2.29
C ASN A 12 30.40 2.79 1.70
N ALA A 13 29.87 4.02 1.65
CA ALA A 13 28.51 4.34 1.21
C ALA A 13 28.16 3.76 -0.17
N THR A 14 29.08 3.84 -1.13
CA THR A 14 28.90 3.31 -2.51
C THR A 14 28.71 1.79 -2.51
N GLN A 15 29.55 1.04 -1.78
CA GLN A 15 29.40 -0.42 -1.70
C GLN A 15 28.07 -0.80 -1.04
N LYS A 16 27.75 -0.18 0.11
CA LYS A 16 26.49 -0.46 0.84
C LYS A 16 25.27 -0.12 -0.01
N SER A 17 25.28 1.00 -0.73
CA SER A 17 24.18 1.41 -1.60
C SER A 17 23.98 0.42 -2.75
N ARG A 18 25.07 -0.07 -3.36
CA ARG A 18 25.00 -1.09 -4.41
C ARG A 18 24.37 -2.39 -3.92
N GLU A 19 24.77 -2.87 -2.74
CA GLU A 19 24.21 -4.08 -2.14
C GLU A 19 22.72 -3.94 -1.83
N ILE A 20 22.28 -2.77 -1.35
CA ILE A 20 20.87 -2.47 -1.07
C ILE A 20 20.08 -2.49 -2.38
N ILE A 21 20.56 -1.80 -3.43
CA ILE A 21 19.92 -1.80 -4.75
C ILE A 21 19.84 -3.21 -5.33
N GLN A 22 20.91 -4.00 -5.24
CA GLN A 22 20.90 -5.39 -5.73
C GLN A 22 19.84 -6.25 -5.01
N LEU A 23 19.67 -6.08 -3.69
CA LEU A 23 18.61 -6.74 -2.95
C LEU A 23 17.23 -6.25 -3.40
N GLU A 24 17.06 -4.94 -3.56
CA GLU A 24 15.80 -4.33 -4.03
C GLU A 24 15.43 -4.81 -5.44
N THR A 25 16.41 -4.96 -6.34
CA THR A 25 16.21 -5.54 -7.68
C THR A 25 15.77 -7.01 -7.60
N ARG A 26 16.39 -7.82 -6.71
CA ARG A 26 15.97 -9.22 -6.51
C ARG A 26 14.53 -9.32 -6.01
N LEU A 27 14.14 -8.43 -5.09
CA LEU A 27 12.77 -8.34 -4.59
C LEU A 27 11.79 -7.88 -5.67
N ALA A 28 12.16 -6.88 -6.47
CA ALA A 28 11.34 -6.39 -7.58
C ALA A 28 11.09 -7.48 -8.63
N ASN A 29 12.11 -8.28 -8.98
CA ASN A 29 11.99 -9.34 -9.98
C ASN A 29 11.01 -10.46 -9.59
N ILE A 30 10.79 -10.69 -8.29
CA ILE A 30 9.82 -11.69 -7.81
C ILE A 30 8.45 -11.08 -7.52
N THR A 31 8.33 -9.75 -7.57
CA THR A 31 7.08 -9.04 -7.33
C THR A 31 6.24 -9.06 -8.61
N LEU A 32 4.99 -9.52 -8.50
CA LEU A 32 4.04 -9.43 -9.62
C LEU A 32 3.82 -7.96 -10.02
N SER A 33 3.79 -7.68 -11.32
CA SER A 33 3.55 -6.33 -11.82
C SER A 33 2.11 -5.87 -11.53
N ASP A 34 1.91 -4.57 -11.31
CA ASP A 34 0.57 -3.97 -11.19
C ASP A 34 -0.31 -4.18 -12.43
N PHE A 35 0.32 -4.36 -13.60
CA PHE A 35 -0.37 -4.59 -14.86
C PHE A 35 -0.72 -6.06 -15.12
N ASP A 36 -0.26 -6.96 -14.25
CA ASP A 36 -0.54 -8.38 -14.37
C ASP A 36 -2.03 -8.65 -14.09
N ASP A 37 -2.67 -9.43 -14.95
CA ASP A 37 -4.09 -9.75 -14.81
C ASP A 37 -4.38 -10.52 -13.51
N GLN A 38 -3.39 -11.23 -12.97
CA GLN A 38 -3.50 -11.90 -11.67
C GLN A 38 -3.77 -10.91 -10.53
N ARG A 39 -3.27 -9.66 -10.60
CA ARG A 39 -3.53 -8.64 -9.58
C ARG A 39 -4.95 -8.05 -9.65
N LYS A 40 -5.65 -8.25 -10.76
CA LYS A 40 -7.04 -7.77 -10.95
C LYS A 40 -8.06 -8.74 -10.36
N ASP A 41 -7.71 -10.02 -10.28
CA ASP A 41 -8.55 -11.05 -9.68
C ASP A 41 -8.25 -11.23 -8.19
N ILE A 42 -8.84 -10.35 -7.38
CA ILE A 42 -8.74 -10.38 -5.91
C ILE A 42 -9.19 -11.73 -5.34
N SER A 43 -10.16 -12.39 -5.97
CA SER A 43 -10.69 -13.67 -5.47
C SER A 43 -9.64 -14.77 -5.57
N SER A 44 -8.88 -14.80 -6.66
CA SER A 44 -7.77 -15.75 -6.85
C SER A 44 -6.59 -15.47 -5.91
N MET A 45 -6.35 -14.20 -5.55
CA MET A 45 -5.30 -13.81 -4.61
C MET A 45 -5.67 -14.09 -3.15
N TYR A 46 -6.95 -14.21 -2.81
CA TYR A 46 -7.41 -14.42 -1.44
C TYR A 46 -7.11 -15.85 -0.97
N ASN A 47 -5.92 -16.07 -0.43
CA ASN A 47 -5.52 -17.36 0.13
C ASN A 47 -5.60 -17.32 1.65
N ARG A 48 -6.62 -17.97 2.21
CA ARG A 48 -6.76 -18.15 3.67
C ARG A 48 -5.99 -19.40 4.09
N ILE A 49 -4.96 -19.21 4.90
CA ILE A 49 -4.10 -20.28 5.43
C ILE A 49 -3.88 -20.09 6.92
N THR A 50 -3.45 -21.13 7.62
CA THR A 50 -3.10 -21.02 9.05
C THR A 50 -1.69 -20.44 9.24
N LEU A 51 -1.39 -19.93 10.44
CA LEU A 51 -0.04 -19.48 10.80
C LEU A 51 1.01 -20.58 10.67
N ASP A 52 0.66 -21.83 11.01
CA ASP A 52 1.54 -22.99 10.81
C ASP A 52 1.86 -23.22 9.32
N GLN A 53 0.84 -23.16 8.45
CA GLN A 53 1.02 -23.28 7.01
C GLN A 53 1.91 -22.16 6.45
N LEU A 54 1.73 -20.92 6.92
CA LEU A 54 2.62 -19.82 6.54
C LEU A 54 4.06 -20.06 7.00
N GLN A 55 4.25 -20.56 8.23
CA GLN A 55 5.57 -20.84 8.78
C GLN A 55 6.29 -21.93 7.97
N SER A 56 5.57 -22.94 7.51
CA SER A 56 6.07 -24.01 6.63
C SER A 56 6.39 -23.50 5.22
N MET A 57 5.54 -22.65 4.66
CA MET A 57 5.68 -22.09 3.32
C MET A 57 6.84 -21.07 3.22
N ALA A 58 6.97 -20.18 4.21
CA ALA A 58 7.93 -19.09 4.20
C ALA A 58 8.81 -19.09 5.47
N PRO A 59 9.65 -20.12 5.70
CA PRO A 59 10.40 -20.31 6.94
C PRO A 59 11.54 -19.32 7.19
N GLY A 60 11.78 -18.36 6.30
CA GLY A 60 12.82 -17.33 6.45
C GLY A 60 12.58 -16.37 7.62
N LEU A 61 11.37 -16.35 8.18
CA LEU A 61 10.98 -15.55 9.35
C LEU A 61 10.23 -16.42 10.37
N HIS A 62 10.29 -16.02 11.64
CA HIS A 62 9.43 -16.57 12.68
C HIS A 62 8.14 -15.75 12.74
N TRP A 63 7.14 -16.15 11.94
CA TRP A 63 5.92 -15.35 11.71
C TRP A 63 5.11 -15.12 12.97
N LYS A 64 4.84 -16.18 13.74
CA LYS A 64 4.14 -16.09 15.02
C LYS A 64 4.76 -15.04 15.93
N LYS A 65 6.07 -15.16 16.20
CA LYS A 65 6.81 -14.21 17.04
C LYS A 65 6.78 -12.77 16.51
N LEU A 66 6.81 -12.61 15.18
CA LEU A 66 6.73 -11.29 14.56
C LEU A 66 5.35 -10.68 14.77
N LEU A 67 4.28 -11.43 14.53
CA LEU A 67 2.90 -10.98 14.68
C LEU A 67 2.57 -10.68 16.15
N GLU A 68 2.96 -11.56 17.08
CA GLU A 68 2.78 -11.33 18.51
C GLU A 68 3.48 -10.05 18.98
N ARG A 69 4.63 -9.72 18.39
CA ARG A 69 5.35 -8.46 18.70
C ARG A 69 4.68 -7.23 18.10
N ILE A 70 4.07 -7.35 16.92
CA ILE A 70 3.39 -6.24 16.22
C ILE A 70 2.06 -5.93 16.88
N PHE A 71 1.24 -6.96 17.11
CA PHE A 71 -0.11 -6.82 17.65
C PHE A 71 -0.16 -6.78 19.18
N GLN A 72 0.94 -7.18 19.85
CA GLN A 72 1.00 -7.27 21.32
C GLN A 72 -0.04 -8.26 21.90
N GLU A 73 -0.37 -9.29 21.13
CA GLU A 73 -1.33 -10.34 21.44
C GLU A 73 -0.70 -11.71 21.19
N SER A 74 -1.23 -12.76 21.82
CA SER A 74 -0.78 -14.14 21.60
C SER A 74 -1.64 -14.82 20.53
N PHE A 75 -1.02 -15.48 19.55
CA PHE A 75 -1.73 -16.18 18.47
C PHE A 75 -1.58 -17.70 18.57
N SER A 76 -2.64 -18.43 18.22
CA SER A 76 -2.56 -19.88 18.02
C SER A 76 -1.85 -20.19 16.69
N GLU A 77 -1.32 -21.40 16.54
CA GLU A 77 -0.78 -21.87 15.25
C GLU A 77 -1.88 -22.08 14.21
N ASP A 78 -3.10 -22.32 14.67
CA ASP A 78 -4.31 -22.47 13.84
C ASP A 78 -4.96 -21.14 13.44
N GLU A 79 -4.38 -20.01 13.86
CA GLU A 79 -4.90 -18.68 13.52
C GLU A 79 -4.91 -18.51 11.99
N GLU A 80 -6.07 -18.12 11.45
CA GLU A 80 -6.25 -17.98 10.01
C GLU A 80 -5.84 -16.59 9.56
N ILE A 81 -5.01 -16.56 8.52
CA ILE A 81 -4.48 -15.34 7.92
C ILE A 81 -4.72 -15.35 6.42
N VAL A 82 -4.96 -14.17 5.87
CA VAL A 82 -5.11 -13.99 4.43
C VAL A 82 -3.77 -13.59 3.84
N VAL A 83 -3.27 -14.39 2.90
CA VAL A 83 -2.03 -14.13 2.17
C VAL A 83 -2.36 -13.84 0.71
N LEU A 84 -2.11 -12.61 0.28
CA LEU A 84 -2.42 -12.17 -1.08
C LEU A 84 -1.40 -12.64 -2.14
N ALA A 85 -0.18 -12.98 -1.71
CA ALA A 85 0.91 -13.35 -2.61
C ALA A 85 1.78 -14.47 -1.99
N THR A 86 1.26 -15.70 -2.02
CA THR A 86 1.91 -16.90 -1.46
C THR A 86 3.27 -17.17 -2.11
N ASP A 87 3.33 -17.18 -3.44
CA ASP A 87 4.57 -17.38 -4.22
C ASP A 87 5.64 -16.33 -3.91
N TYR A 88 5.22 -15.09 -3.72
CA TYR A 88 6.13 -14.01 -3.34
C TYR A 88 6.75 -14.27 -1.96
N LEU A 89 5.95 -14.66 -0.96
CA LEU A 89 6.45 -14.94 0.38
C LEU A 89 7.43 -16.14 0.41
N GLN A 90 7.18 -17.18 -0.39
CA GLN A 90 8.11 -18.30 -0.55
C GLN A 90 9.47 -17.81 -1.07
N LYS A 91 9.47 -17.07 -2.19
CA LYS A 91 10.68 -16.54 -2.82
C LYS A 91 11.41 -15.53 -1.91
N VAL A 92 10.66 -14.70 -1.19
CA VAL A 92 11.24 -13.77 -0.18
C VAL A 92 11.92 -14.55 0.93
N SER A 93 11.32 -15.63 1.43
CA SER A 93 11.93 -16.49 2.45
C SER A 93 13.29 -17.02 1.99
N ASP A 94 13.42 -17.43 0.72
CA ASP A 94 14.71 -17.88 0.15
C ASP A 94 15.71 -16.73 -0.01
N ILE A 95 15.26 -15.55 -0.43
CA ILE A 95 16.11 -14.35 -0.50
C ILE A 95 16.64 -13.98 0.89
N ILE A 96 15.81 -14.05 1.94
CA ILE A 96 16.20 -13.76 3.31
C ILE A 96 17.27 -14.76 3.78
N LYS A 97 17.07 -16.06 3.54
CA LYS A 97 18.04 -17.10 3.92
C LYS A 97 19.39 -16.97 3.21
N THR A 98 19.37 -16.56 1.94
CA THR A 98 20.60 -16.45 1.11
C THR A 98 21.33 -15.12 1.27
N THR A 99 20.70 -14.10 1.85
CA THR A 99 21.26 -12.76 1.95
C THR A 99 21.89 -12.54 3.33
N SER A 100 23.08 -11.91 3.36
CA SER A 100 23.74 -11.63 4.64
C SER A 100 22.88 -10.71 5.53
N LYS A 101 22.87 -10.98 6.84
CA LYS A 101 22.13 -10.18 7.83
C LYS A 101 22.46 -8.69 7.77
N ARG A 102 23.72 -8.34 7.47
CA ARG A 102 24.16 -6.96 7.30
C ARG A 102 23.44 -6.25 6.15
N VAL A 103 23.29 -6.92 5.00
CA VAL A 103 22.60 -6.35 3.83
C VAL A 103 21.10 -6.20 4.11
N LEU A 104 20.48 -7.22 4.72
CA LEU A 104 19.07 -7.13 5.15
C LEU A 104 18.84 -5.95 6.11
N HIS A 105 19.71 -5.80 7.12
CA HIS A 105 19.64 -4.68 8.06
C HIS A 105 19.81 -3.32 7.37
N ASN A 106 20.79 -3.20 6.47
CA ASN A 106 21.00 -1.98 5.69
C ASN A 106 19.78 -1.64 4.81
N TYR A 107 19.14 -2.63 4.19
CA TYR A 107 17.93 -2.43 3.40
C TYR A 107 16.76 -1.97 4.27
N MET A 108 16.52 -2.61 5.42
CA MET A 108 15.49 -2.19 6.37
C MET A 108 15.71 -0.74 6.84
N LEU A 109 16.95 -0.39 7.20
CA LEU A 109 17.30 0.98 7.56
C LEU A 109 17.08 1.96 6.41
N TRP A 110 17.44 1.58 5.18
CA TRP A 110 17.18 2.41 4.01
C TRP A 110 15.68 2.69 3.83
N ARG A 111 14.80 1.68 3.99
CA ARG A 111 13.35 1.89 3.91
C ARG A 111 12.85 2.92 4.93
N VAL A 112 13.40 2.90 6.14
CA VAL A 112 13.09 3.90 7.18
C VAL A 112 13.64 5.28 6.81
N VAL A 113 14.90 5.36 6.36
CA VAL A 113 15.52 6.62 5.95
C VAL A 113 14.74 7.27 4.81
N ALA A 114 14.37 6.49 3.78
CA ALA A 114 13.57 6.99 2.66
C ALA A 114 12.22 7.55 3.13
N ALA A 115 11.51 6.83 4.01
CA ALA A 115 10.23 7.27 4.55
C ALA A 115 10.33 8.52 5.42
N LEU A 116 11.41 8.69 6.19
CA LEU A 116 11.61 9.83 7.09
C LEU A 116 12.28 11.03 6.43
N SER A 117 12.90 10.87 5.24
CA SER A 117 13.70 11.91 4.59
C SER A 117 12.92 13.19 4.30
N GLU A 118 11.61 13.08 4.08
CA GLU A 118 10.71 14.22 3.86
C GLU A 118 10.52 15.09 5.12
N HIS A 119 10.85 14.56 6.31
CA HIS A 119 10.70 15.22 7.61
C HIS A 119 12.02 15.73 8.19
N LEU A 120 13.14 15.51 7.49
CA LEU A 120 14.47 15.92 7.92
C LEU A 120 14.84 17.31 7.36
N SER A 121 16.10 17.70 7.54
CA SER A 121 16.62 18.98 7.08
C SER A 121 16.51 19.14 5.56
N THR A 122 16.67 20.38 5.08
CA THR A 122 16.52 20.72 3.65
C THR A 122 17.39 19.84 2.73
N ALA A 123 18.60 19.45 3.14
CA ALA A 123 19.46 18.60 2.32
C ALA A 123 18.84 17.21 2.02
N PHE A 124 18.16 16.61 3.01
CA PHE A 124 17.46 15.33 2.85
C PHE A 124 16.22 15.50 1.96
N ARG A 125 15.43 16.55 2.22
CA ARG A 125 14.22 16.86 1.44
C ARG A 125 14.53 17.16 -0.02
N SER A 126 15.57 17.95 -0.29
CA SER A 126 16.02 18.23 -1.66
C SER A 126 16.49 16.96 -2.37
N SER A 127 17.18 16.05 -1.65
CA SER A 127 17.67 14.80 -2.24
C SER A 127 16.56 13.83 -2.62
N ILE A 128 15.49 13.72 -1.81
CA ILE A 128 14.34 12.86 -2.14
C ILE A 128 13.47 13.51 -3.23
N HIS A 129 13.34 14.84 -3.21
CA HIS A 129 12.63 15.59 -4.25
C HIS A 129 13.30 15.46 -5.62
N GLU A 130 14.63 15.52 -5.69
CA GLU A 130 15.38 15.28 -6.93
C GLU A 130 15.09 13.87 -7.47
N PHE A 131 15.06 12.85 -6.60
CA PHE A 131 14.71 11.48 -7.01
C PHE A 131 13.26 11.36 -7.52
N SER A 132 12.29 11.95 -6.82
CA SER A 132 10.89 11.98 -7.28
C SER A 132 10.76 12.75 -8.59
N ARG A 133 11.50 13.85 -8.79
CA ARG A 133 11.50 14.58 -10.07
C ARG A 133 11.96 13.70 -11.24
N GLU A 134 13.00 12.88 -11.06
CA GLU A 134 13.45 11.98 -12.13
C GLU A 134 12.44 10.87 -12.45
N ILE A 135 11.61 10.46 -11.48
CA ILE A 135 10.54 9.47 -11.68
C ILE A 135 9.32 10.11 -12.31
N ASP A 136 8.85 11.22 -11.75
CA ASP A 136 7.55 11.82 -12.05
C ASP A 136 7.62 12.90 -13.14
N GLY A 137 8.83 13.33 -13.52
CA GLY A 137 9.07 14.41 -14.49
C GLY A 137 8.67 15.80 -13.99
N THR A 138 8.46 15.98 -12.67
CA THR A 138 7.91 17.23 -12.11
C THR A 138 8.98 18.31 -11.89
N GLU A 139 8.98 19.36 -12.71
CA GLU A 139 10.03 20.39 -12.68
C GLU A 139 10.07 21.26 -11.40
N ARG A 140 8.97 21.39 -10.66
CA ARG A 140 8.86 22.35 -9.54
C ARG A 140 8.85 21.67 -8.18
N GLN A 141 9.76 22.13 -7.30
CA GLN A 141 9.72 21.80 -5.89
C GLN A 141 8.41 22.30 -5.26
N MET A 142 7.71 21.42 -4.55
CA MET A 142 6.48 21.78 -3.86
C MET A 142 6.77 22.87 -2.83
N GLU A 143 5.97 23.92 -2.85
CA GLU A 143 6.07 25.01 -1.88
C GLU A 143 5.84 24.48 -0.45
N LEU A 144 6.59 24.99 0.53
CA LEU A 144 6.62 24.42 1.88
C LEU A 144 5.24 24.40 2.54
N GLY A 145 4.41 25.43 2.32
CA GLY A 145 3.04 25.47 2.83
C GLY A 145 2.19 24.33 2.29
N ARG A 146 2.31 24.02 0.98
CA ARG A 146 1.62 22.88 0.35
C ARG A 146 2.10 21.54 0.86
N LEU A 147 3.41 21.38 1.08
CA LEU A 147 3.97 20.17 1.66
C LEU A 147 3.41 19.94 3.07
N CYS A 148 3.43 20.97 3.92
CA CYS A 148 2.89 20.90 5.28
C CYS A 148 1.38 20.58 5.28
N LEU A 149 0.60 21.20 4.39
CA LEU A 149 -0.83 20.91 4.26
C LEU A 149 -1.08 19.47 3.80
N SER A 150 -0.32 18.98 2.82
CA SER A 150 -0.40 17.59 2.35
C SER A 150 -0.09 16.60 3.50
N GLN A 151 0.95 16.87 4.28
CA GLN A 151 1.29 16.07 5.45
C GLN A 151 0.22 16.11 6.54
N ALA A 152 -0.34 17.28 6.82
CA ALA A 152 -1.43 17.43 7.76
C ALA A 152 -2.68 16.67 7.28
N ASN A 153 -3.02 16.76 6.00
CA ASN A 153 -4.14 16.03 5.40
C ASN A 153 -3.91 14.51 5.41
N LYS A 154 -2.68 14.04 5.20
CA LYS A 154 -2.33 12.61 5.26
C LYS A 154 -2.56 12.00 6.65
N HIS A 155 -2.32 12.76 7.72
CA HIS A 155 -2.42 12.26 9.10
C HIS A 155 -3.73 12.66 9.80
N PHE A 156 -4.31 13.80 9.43
CA PHE A 156 -5.48 14.40 10.07
C PHE A 156 -6.60 14.71 9.05
N GLY A 157 -6.66 13.98 7.94
CA GLY A 157 -7.58 14.24 6.83
C GLY A 157 -9.06 14.26 7.24
N MET A 158 -9.47 13.42 8.19
CA MET A 158 -10.84 13.46 8.71
C MET A 158 -11.15 14.75 9.49
N ALA A 159 -10.21 15.23 10.30
CA ALA A 159 -10.38 16.46 11.07
C ALA A 159 -10.37 17.70 10.16
N LEU A 160 -9.41 17.76 9.23
CA LEU A 160 -9.35 18.83 8.23
C LEU A 160 -10.55 18.81 7.29
N GLY A 161 -11.02 17.61 6.90
CA GLY A 161 -12.23 17.41 6.11
C GLY A 161 -13.48 17.92 6.81
N ALA A 162 -13.62 17.69 8.11
CA ALA A 162 -14.74 18.21 8.89
C ALA A 162 -14.78 19.75 8.90
N LEU A 163 -13.62 20.39 9.13
CA LEU A 163 -13.48 21.85 9.06
C LEU A 163 -13.79 22.38 7.65
N PHE A 164 -13.26 21.72 6.62
CA PHE A 164 -13.51 22.10 5.23
C PHE A 164 -14.99 22.01 4.86
N VAL A 165 -15.67 20.93 5.26
CA VAL A 165 -17.10 20.74 5.02
C VAL A 165 -17.92 21.81 5.75
N GLN A 166 -17.54 22.15 6.99
CA GLN A 166 -18.23 23.18 7.78
C GLN A 166 -18.18 24.56 7.11
N GLU A 167 -17.06 24.93 6.50
CA GLU A 167 -16.88 26.25 5.88
C GLU A 167 -17.32 26.31 4.41
N HIS A 168 -17.10 25.24 3.64
CA HIS A 168 -17.20 25.27 2.18
C HIS A 168 -18.26 24.35 1.58
N PHE A 169 -18.89 23.45 2.35
CA PHE A 169 -19.85 22.49 1.82
C PHE A 169 -21.28 22.75 2.34
N PRO A 170 -22.11 23.50 1.60
CA PRO A 170 -23.47 23.82 2.03
C PRO A 170 -24.36 22.56 2.01
N THR A 171 -25.31 22.49 2.95
CA THR A 171 -26.22 21.35 3.11
C THR A 171 -27.07 21.07 1.86
N HIS A 172 -27.41 22.09 1.08
CA HIS A 172 -28.12 21.92 -0.20
C HIS A 172 -27.30 21.11 -1.22
N SER A 173 -25.98 21.28 -1.27
CA SER A 173 -25.12 20.49 -2.16
C SER A 173 -25.14 19.01 -1.77
N LYS A 174 -25.20 18.71 -0.47
CA LYS A 174 -25.37 17.33 0.01
C LYS A 174 -26.66 16.69 -0.51
N ALA A 175 -27.79 17.40 -0.36
CA ALA A 175 -29.09 16.92 -0.79
C ALA A 175 -29.13 16.64 -2.30
N LYS A 176 -28.59 17.58 -3.10
CA LYS A 176 -28.55 17.44 -4.56
C LYS A 176 -27.66 16.28 -5.02
N VAL A 177 -26.52 16.06 -4.37
CA VAL A 177 -25.65 14.91 -4.68
C VAL A 177 -26.31 13.60 -4.26
N GLN A 178 -27.02 13.58 -3.14
CA GLN A 178 -27.75 12.40 -2.69
C GLN A 178 -28.90 12.04 -3.64
N GLU A 179 -29.65 13.03 -4.13
CA GLU A 179 -30.65 12.84 -5.19
C GLU A 179 -29.99 12.26 -6.45
N LEU A 180 -28.87 12.84 -6.91
CA LEU A 180 -28.14 12.34 -8.07
C LEU A 180 -27.67 10.88 -7.89
N VAL A 181 -27.22 10.50 -6.69
CA VAL A 181 -26.81 9.11 -6.41
C VAL A 181 -28.00 8.17 -6.48
N GLU A 182 -29.16 8.55 -5.93
CA GLU A 182 -30.38 7.75 -6.03
C GLU A 182 -30.90 7.66 -7.46
N ASP A 183 -30.82 8.73 -8.25
CA ASP A 183 -31.17 8.70 -9.68
C ASP A 183 -30.25 7.75 -10.46
N ILE A 184 -28.95 7.75 -10.18
CA ILE A 184 -27.98 6.83 -10.79
C ILE A 184 -28.29 5.39 -10.38
N LYS A 185 -28.59 5.14 -9.10
CA LYS A 185 -28.99 3.81 -8.61
C LYS A 185 -30.28 3.35 -9.30
N HIS A 186 -31.27 4.22 -9.43
CA HIS A 186 -32.52 3.91 -10.13
C HIS A 186 -32.29 3.58 -11.60
N ALA A 187 -31.50 4.40 -12.31
CA ALA A 187 -31.15 4.15 -13.71
C ALA A 187 -30.39 2.83 -13.89
N LEU A 188 -29.50 2.49 -12.95
CA LEU A 188 -28.80 1.20 -12.95
C LEU A 188 -29.75 0.03 -12.68
N ASP A 189 -30.71 0.17 -11.75
CA ASP A 189 -31.71 -0.87 -11.45
C ASP A 189 -32.60 -1.16 -12.67
N ILE A 190 -33.06 -0.13 -13.38
CA ILE A 190 -33.79 -0.28 -14.65
C ILE A 190 -32.90 -1.03 -15.65
N ARG A 191 -31.65 -0.58 -15.82
CA ARG A 191 -30.73 -1.19 -16.79
C ARG A 191 -30.48 -2.66 -16.47
N LEU A 192 -30.34 -3.06 -15.20
CA LEU A 192 -30.18 -4.46 -14.80
C LEU A 192 -31.37 -5.34 -15.20
N GLN A 193 -32.58 -4.79 -15.32
CA GLN A 193 -33.77 -5.50 -15.80
C GLN A 193 -33.77 -5.71 -17.33
N GLU A 194 -33.05 -4.88 -18.08
CA GLU A 194 -33.02 -4.93 -19.55
C GLU A 194 -31.82 -5.74 -20.10
N LEU A 195 -30.92 -6.23 -19.23
CA LEU A 195 -29.73 -6.95 -19.66
C LEU A 195 -30.05 -8.41 -20.05
N ASP A 196 -30.09 -8.67 -21.35
CA ASP A 196 -30.36 -10.00 -21.91
C ASP A 196 -29.27 -11.05 -21.61
N TRP A 197 -28.06 -10.61 -21.27
CA TRP A 197 -26.93 -11.52 -21.00
C TRP A 197 -26.91 -12.06 -19.57
N MET A 198 -27.73 -11.52 -18.66
CA MET A 198 -27.81 -11.93 -17.25
C MET A 198 -29.04 -12.80 -17.00
N ASP A 199 -28.82 -13.98 -16.42
CA ASP A 199 -29.88 -14.85 -15.92
C ASP A 199 -30.55 -14.27 -14.66
N GLU A 200 -31.76 -14.75 -14.35
CA GLU A 200 -32.59 -14.21 -13.28
C GLU A 200 -31.93 -14.26 -11.89
N PRO A 201 -31.29 -15.37 -11.46
CA PRO A 201 -30.62 -15.42 -10.16
C PRO A 201 -29.48 -14.41 -10.00
N THR A 202 -28.67 -14.22 -11.05
CA THR A 202 -27.57 -13.24 -11.02
C THR A 202 -28.11 -11.81 -11.02
N ARG A 203 -29.22 -11.57 -11.70
CA ARG A 203 -29.92 -10.28 -11.70
C ARG A 203 -30.47 -9.92 -10.33
N GLU A 204 -31.14 -10.84 -9.66
CA GLU A 204 -31.62 -10.65 -8.28
C GLU A 204 -30.45 -10.34 -7.34
N ALA A 205 -29.33 -11.07 -7.44
CA ALA A 205 -28.15 -10.82 -6.64
C ALA A 205 -27.52 -9.44 -6.90
N ALA A 206 -27.45 -9.00 -8.17
CA ALA A 206 -26.94 -7.69 -8.54
C ALA A 206 -27.82 -6.55 -7.98
N ARG A 207 -29.14 -6.72 -8.05
CA ARG A 207 -30.10 -5.75 -7.48
C ARG A 207 -30.04 -5.69 -5.96
N ALA A 208 -29.91 -6.86 -5.31
CA ALA A 208 -29.72 -6.92 -3.86
C ALA A 208 -28.43 -6.19 -3.43
N LYS A 209 -27.35 -6.31 -4.20
CA LYS A 209 -26.12 -5.54 -3.95
C LYS A 209 -26.34 -4.04 -4.11
N LEU A 210 -27.02 -3.62 -5.18
CA LEU A 210 -27.32 -2.21 -5.46
C LEU A 210 -28.15 -1.55 -4.35
N GLN A 211 -29.12 -2.26 -3.79
CA GLN A 211 -29.94 -1.78 -2.67
C GLN A 211 -29.12 -1.58 -1.39
N ASN A 212 -28.07 -2.38 -1.19
CA ASN A 212 -27.19 -2.31 -0.02
C ASN A 212 -25.98 -1.38 -0.22
N MET A 213 -25.83 -0.72 -1.36
CA MET A 213 -24.80 0.29 -1.57
C MET A 213 -25.21 1.58 -0.84
N MET A 214 -24.41 1.94 0.18
CA MET A 214 -24.44 3.25 0.86
C MET A 214 -23.93 4.36 -0.04
#